data_AF-A0A957E4A9-F1
#
_entry.id   AF-A0A957E4A9-F1
#
_cell.length_a   1.000
_cell.length_b   1.000
_cell.length_c   1.000
_cell.angle_alpha   90.00
_cell.angle_beta   90.00
_cell.angle_gamma   90.00
#
_symmetry.space_group_name_H-M   'P 1'
#
loop_
_entity.id
_entity.type
_entity.pdbx_description
1 polymer ?
#
loop_
_entity_poly.entity_id
_entity_poly.type
_entity_poly.pdbx_seq_one_letter_code
_entity_poly.pdbx_strand_id
1 'polypeptide(L)'
;FIENGYVNMIGAFLEPEDAYTLVVQGETGYTDYVLSKSHLAEQISGVGIWHINADEPQALDYRMSNQTGLYQPDQYRSSDHDPVLIGLDLTSITAEFSSNSPVTIGGTSIFSNESGGTDPLTYTWDFGDGTPLSNATNPQHTYAAVGTYTVSLAVTDVWGGTAVYSDIHTILPAMSYLPMVQFNYNGY
;
A
#
# COMPACT_ATOMS: atom_id res chain seq x y z
N PHE A 1 -23.08 8.38 7.16
CA PHE A 1 -23.61 7.54 8.27
C PHE A 1 -22.70 6.33 8.46
N ILE A 2 -22.28 6.04 9.70
CA ILE A 2 -21.46 4.87 10.05
C ILE A 2 -22.39 3.86 10.73
N GLU A 3 -22.45 2.64 10.23
CA GLU A 3 -23.22 1.56 10.84
C GLU A 3 -22.34 0.30 10.94
N ASN A 4 -22.23 -0.27 12.14
CA ASN A 4 -21.40 -1.46 12.40
C ASN A 4 -19.92 -1.35 11.94
N GLY A 5 -19.35 -0.13 11.96
CA GLY A 5 -17.97 0.13 11.54
C GLY A 5 -17.76 0.29 10.04
N TYR A 6 -18.84 0.23 9.26
CA TYR A 6 -18.85 0.54 7.83
C TYR A 6 -19.39 1.94 7.61
N VAL A 7 -18.77 2.64 6.67
CA VAL A 7 -19.16 3.98 6.24
C VAL A 7 -19.75 3.85 4.83
N ASN A 8 -20.95 4.41 4.63
CA ASN A 8 -21.54 4.51 3.30
C ASN A 8 -20.78 5.58 2.50
N MET A 9 -20.05 5.15 1.47
CA MET A 9 -19.19 6.02 0.66
C MET A 9 -19.98 6.88 -0.32
N ILE A 10 -21.16 6.45 -0.76
CA ILE A 10 -22.03 7.27 -1.62
C ILE A 10 -22.36 8.58 -0.89
N GLY A 11 -22.88 8.49 0.34
CA GLY A 11 -23.18 9.68 1.15
C GLY A 11 -21.96 10.37 1.76
N ALA A 12 -20.74 9.88 1.53
CA ALA A 12 -19.51 10.53 1.97
C ALA A 12 -18.83 11.32 0.83
N PHE A 13 -19.08 10.96 -0.42
CA PHE A 13 -18.42 11.52 -1.60
C PHE A 13 -19.35 12.24 -2.57
N LEU A 14 -20.65 11.93 -2.55
CA LEU A 14 -21.63 12.50 -3.45
C LEU A 14 -22.63 13.38 -2.69
N GLU A 15 -23.01 14.48 -3.33
CA GLU A 15 -24.18 15.24 -2.91
C GLU A 15 -25.45 14.41 -3.13
N PRO A 16 -26.53 14.64 -2.36
CA PRO A 16 -27.75 13.85 -2.47
C PRO A 16 -28.31 13.74 -3.89
N GLU A 17 -28.17 14.82 -4.68
CA GLU A 17 -28.60 14.92 -6.08
C GLU A 17 -27.82 14.07 -7.07
N ASP A 18 -26.55 13.75 -6.78
CA ASP A 18 -25.65 13.01 -7.67
C ASP A 18 -25.67 11.50 -7.41
N ALA A 19 -26.33 11.09 -6.32
CA ALA A 19 -26.28 9.71 -5.87
C ALA A 19 -27.51 8.88 -6.28
N TYR A 20 -28.54 9.44 -6.94
CA TYR A 20 -29.84 8.77 -7.16
C TYR A 20 -29.76 7.44 -7.92
N THR A 21 -30.39 6.40 -7.35
CA THR A 21 -30.72 5.15 -8.07
C THR A 21 -32.19 4.74 -7.93
N LEU A 22 -32.99 5.45 -7.11
CA LEU A 22 -34.43 5.20 -6.95
C LEU A 22 -35.22 6.44 -6.49
N VAL A 23 -36.43 6.65 -7.02
CA VAL A 23 -37.45 7.58 -6.46
C VAL A 23 -38.76 6.83 -6.18
N VAL A 24 -39.21 6.82 -4.92
CA VAL A 24 -40.46 6.15 -4.50
C VAL A 24 -41.31 7.14 -3.71
N GLN A 25 -42.50 7.47 -4.22
CA GLN A 25 -43.45 8.42 -3.61
C GLN A 25 -42.90 9.85 -3.44
N GLY A 26 -41.95 10.26 -4.27
CA GLY A 26 -41.25 11.55 -4.14
C GLY A 26 -40.10 11.54 -3.13
N GLU A 27 -39.85 10.40 -2.48
CA GLU A 27 -38.65 10.19 -1.68
C GLU A 27 -37.56 9.58 -2.54
N THR A 28 -36.37 10.12 -2.42
CA THR A 28 -35.21 9.70 -3.19
C THR A 28 -34.32 8.79 -2.35
N GLY A 29 -33.74 7.76 -2.95
CA GLY A 29 -32.83 6.85 -2.26
C GLY A 29 -31.93 6.09 -3.20
N TYR A 30 -31.07 5.25 -2.61
CA TYR A 30 -30.11 4.43 -3.35
C TYR A 30 -30.33 2.96 -3.02
N THR A 31 -30.45 2.10 -4.04
CA THR A 31 -30.58 0.63 -3.88
C THR A 31 -29.24 -0.08 -3.96
N ASP A 32 -28.23 0.56 -4.56
CA ASP A 32 -26.84 0.13 -4.56
C ASP A 32 -26.01 0.91 -3.54
N TYR A 33 -25.02 0.23 -2.96
CA TYR A 33 -24.17 0.80 -1.93
C TYR A 33 -22.70 0.44 -2.15
N VAL A 34 -21.84 1.40 -1.83
CA VAL A 34 -20.43 1.16 -1.58
C VAL A 34 -20.18 1.37 -0.11
N LEU A 35 -19.85 0.29 0.59
CA LEU A 35 -19.55 0.30 2.02
C LEU A 35 -18.07 0.02 2.21
N SER A 36 -17.39 0.89 2.96
CA SER A 36 -15.99 0.69 3.32
C SER A 36 -15.86 0.61 4.83
N LYS A 37 -14.93 -0.19 5.35
CA LYS A 37 -14.53 -0.06 6.75
C LYS A 37 -13.97 1.34 6.95
N SER A 38 -14.24 1.96 8.09
CA SER A 38 -13.83 3.36 8.34
C SER A 38 -12.35 3.62 8.09
N HIS A 39 -11.49 2.63 8.31
CA HIS A 39 -10.05 2.73 8.08
C HIS A 39 -9.70 2.67 6.58
N LEU A 40 -10.37 1.84 5.77
CA LEU A 40 -10.13 1.81 4.31
C LEU A 40 -10.76 2.97 3.55
N ALA A 41 -11.67 3.72 4.19
CA ALA A 41 -12.30 4.89 3.57
C ALA A 41 -11.27 5.97 3.18
N GLU A 42 -10.14 6.04 3.88
CA GLU A 42 -9.05 6.98 3.57
C GLU A 42 -8.30 6.63 2.28
N GLN A 43 -8.42 5.38 1.79
CA GLN A 43 -7.84 4.95 0.52
C GLN A 43 -8.77 5.20 -0.69
N ILE A 44 -10.00 5.64 -0.45
CA ILE A 44 -10.97 5.91 -1.51
C ILE A 44 -10.76 7.34 -1.99
N SER A 45 -10.45 7.51 -3.27
CA SER A 45 -10.20 8.82 -3.89
C SER A 45 -11.41 9.40 -4.60
N GLY A 46 -12.46 8.59 -4.77
CA GLY A 46 -13.74 9.05 -5.27
C GLY A 46 -14.77 7.94 -5.31
N VAL A 47 -16.04 8.35 -5.30
CA VAL A 47 -17.16 7.49 -5.67
C VAL A 47 -17.96 8.25 -6.72
N GLY A 48 -18.41 7.56 -7.75
CA GLY A 48 -19.26 8.14 -8.78
C GLY A 48 -20.34 7.14 -9.20
N ILE A 49 -21.50 7.63 -9.56
CA ILE A 49 -22.54 6.82 -10.19
C ILE A 49 -22.46 7.07 -11.68
N TRP A 50 -22.30 6.01 -12.46
CA TRP A 50 -22.20 6.14 -13.90
C TRP A 50 -23.55 5.85 -14.55
N HIS A 51 -24.19 6.91 -15.03
CA HIS A 51 -25.41 6.81 -15.83
C HIS A 51 -25.12 6.10 -17.15
N ILE A 52 -25.44 4.80 -17.20
CA ILE A 52 -25.08 3.96 -18.34
C ILE A 52 -26.03 4.16 -19.53
N ASN A 53 -27.26 4.63 -19.24
CA ASN A 53 -28.29 4.93 -20.22
C ASN A 53 -28.40 6.45 -20.39
N ALA A 54 -27.77 7.01 -21.42
CA ALA A 54 -27.73 8.47 -21.64
C ALA A 54 -29.11 9.12 -21.93
N ASP A 55 -30.12 8.31 -22.24
CA ASP A 55 -31.51 8.69 -22.47
C ASP A 55 -32.41 8.45 -21.24
N GLU A 56 -31.85 7.99 -20.12
CA GLU A 56 -32.56 7.81 -18.85
C GLU A 56 -32.73 9.16 -18.12
N PRO A 57 -33.94 9.52 -17.68
CA PRO A 57 -34.14 10.72 -16.88
C PRO A 57 -33.52 10.53 -15.49
N GLN A 58 -32.92 11.59 -14.94
CA GLN A 58 -32.27 11.59 -13.61
C GLN A 58 -33.18 11.15 -12.44
N ALA A 59 -34.50 11.12 -12.64
CA ALA A 59 -35.46 10.61 -11.66
C ALA A 59 -36.56 9.81 -12.38
N LEU A 60 -36.61 8.50 -12.13
CA LEU A 60 -37.72 7.64 -12.53
C LEU A 60 -38.69 7.44 -11.36
N ASP A 61 -39.93 7.92 -11.48
CA ASP A 61 -41.00 7.60 -10.54
C ASP A 61 -41.61 6.24 -10.89
N TYR A 62 -41.28 5.22 -10.09
CA TYR A 62 -41.74 3.83 -10.27
C TYR A 62 -43.27 3.65 -10.15
N ARG A 63 -44.03 4.70 -9.84
CA ARG A 63 -45.51 4.70 -9.89
C ARG A 63 -46.10 5.11 -11.23
N MET A 64 -45.31 5.50 -12.23
CA MET A 64 -45.80 5.65 -13.61
C MET A 64 -46.02 4.27 -14.23
N SER A 65 -47.10 3.62 -13.78
CA SER A 65 -47.62 2.37 -14.29
C SER A 65 -47.72 2.39 -15.83
N ASN A 66 -47.24 1.34 -16.47
CA ASN A 66 -47.42 0.99 -17.89
C ASN A 66 -46.56 1.68 -18.96
N GLN A 67 -45.28 1.99 -18.70
CA GLN A 67 -44.33 2.15 -19.81
C GLN A 67 -43.68 0.81 -20.17
N THR A 68 -44.37 0.01 -20.98
CA THR A 68 -43.78 -1.18 -21.62
C THR A 68 -42.74 -0.73 -22.65
N GLY A 69 -41.45 -0.78 -22.31
CA GLY A 69 -40.38 -0.49 -23.27
C GLY A 69 -39.11 0.10 -22.69
N LEU A 70 -39.15 0.75 -21.53
CA LEU A 70 -37.98 1.43 -20.95
C LEU A 70 -36.85 0.47 -20.53
N TYR A 71 -37.15 -0.82 -20.35
CA TYR A 71 -36.19 -1.84 -19.88
C TYR A 71 -35.94 -2.96 -20.90
N GLN A 72 -36.29 -2.76 -22.18
CA GLN A 72 -35.91 -3.74 -23.19
C GLN A 72 -34.40 -3.65 -23.42
N PRO A 73 -33.64 -4.75 -23.25
CA PRO A 73 -32.21 -4.75 -23.53
C PRO A 73 -31.99 -4.38 -25.00
N ASP A 74 -31.14 -3.40 -25.25
CA ASP A 74 -30.61 -3.11 -26.57
C ASP A 74 -29.09 -2.95 -26.49
N GLN A 75 -28.44 -2.61 -27.61
CA GLN A 75 -26.98 -2.50 -27.64
C GLN A 75 -26.41 -1.34 -26.79
N TYR A 76 -27.26 -0.42 -26.31
CA TYR A 76 -26.92 0.73 -25.48
C TYR A 76 -27.47 0.61 -24.04
N ARG A 77 -28.43 -0.29 -23.79
CA ARG A 77 -29.03 -0.58 -22.49
C ARG A 77 -28.54 -1.91 -21.94
N SER A 78 -27.38 -1.88 -21.28
CA SER A 78 -26.73 -3.07 -20.68
C SER A 78 -27.22 -3.42 -19.28
N SER A 79 -27.93 -2.52 -18.60
CA SER A 79 -28.44 -2.70 -17.23
C SER A 79 -29.62 -1.74 -16.98
N ASP A 80 -30.57 -2.18 -16.15
CA ASP A 80 -31.63 -1.33 -15.57
C ASP A 80 -31.18 -0.65 -14.25
N HIS A 81 -29.92 -0.85 -13.88
CA HIS A 81 -29.26 -0.27 -12.71
C HIS A 81 -27.96 0.43 -13.14
N ASP A 82 -27.71 1.62 -12.59
CA ASP A 82 -26.47 2.38 -12.80
C ASP A 82 -25.33 1.81 -11.94
N PRO A 83 -24.18 1.46 -12.53
CA PRO A 83 -23.05 0.97 -11.74
C PRO A 83 -22.47 2.09 -10.85
N VAL A 84 -22.10 1.70 -9.63
CA VAL A 84 -21.30 2.56 -8.74
C VAL A 84 -19.81 2.32 -8.99
N LEU A 85 -19.08 3.38 -9.35
CA LEU A 85 -17.64 3.39 -9.54
C LEU A 85 -16.93 3.85 -8.26
N ILE A 86 -15.83 3.19 -7.94
CA ILE A 86 -14.97 3.53 -6.79
C ILE A 86 -13.57 3.80 -7.31
N GLY A 87 -13.05 5.00 -7.04
CA GLY A 87 -11.65 5.34 -7.20
C GLY A 87 -10.86 4.95 -5.95
N LEU A 88 -9.70 4.33 -6.14
CA LEU A 88 -8.79 3.96 -5.06
C LEU A 88 -7.45 4.67 -5.27
N ASP A 89 -7.00 5.43 -4.27
CA ASP A 89 -5.63 5.92 -4.19
C ASP A 89 -4.80 4.92 -3.39
N LEU A 90 -4.30 3.92 -4.10
CA LEU A 90 -3.40 2.94 -3.54
C LEU A 90 -2.00 3.56 -3.49
N THR A 91 -1.63 4.14 -2.35
CA THR A 91 -0.21 4.41 -2.08
C THR A 91 0.53 3.09 -2.11
N SER A 92 1.42 2.92 -3.08
CA SER A 92 2.26 1.73 -3.15
C SER A 92 3.22 1.74 -1.97
N ILE A 93 3.04 0.83 -1.02
CA ILE A 93 4.07 0.53 -0.04
C ILE A 93 5.32 0.04 -0.77
N THR A 94 6.47 0.58 -0.40
CA THR A 94 7.78 0.16 -0.91
C THR A 94 8.65 -0.23 0.27
N ALA A 95 9.40 -1.32 0.12
CA ALA A 95 10.48 -1.64 1.03
C ALA A 95 11.78 -1.29 0.31
N GLU A 96 12.65 -0.55 0.97
CA GLU A 96 13.97 -0.19 0.44
C GLU A 96 14.91 0.17 1.60
N PHE A 97 16.20 -0.12 1.43
CA PHE A 97 17.22 0.32 2.36
C PHE A 97 18.57 0.49 1.68
N SER A 98 19.42 1.31 2.30
CA SER A 98 20.85 1.35 2.04
C SER A 98 21.65 0.83 3.24
N SER A 99 22.88 0.37 2.98
CA SER A 99 23.79 -0.08 4.03
C SER A 99 25.22 0.37 3.76
N ASN A 100 26.05 0.44 4.81
CA ASN A 100 27.47 0.77 4.70
C ASN A 100 28.35 -0.41 4.20
N SER A 101 27.83 -1.23 3.28
CA SER A 101 28.53 -2.38 2.69
C SER A 101 29.66 -1.93 1.74
N PRO A 102 30.84 -2.58 1.73
CA PRO A 102 31.27 -3.65 2.64
C PRO A 102 31.79 -3.14 3.99
N VAL A 103 31.71 -3.98 5.03
CA VAL A 103 32.23 -3.71 6.38
C VAL A 103 33.28 -4.75 6.77
N THR A 104 34.28 -4.38 7.57
CA THR A 104 35.26 -5.36 8.11
C THR A 104 34.68 -6.14 9.28
N ILE A 105 35.01 -7.42 9.43
CA ILE A 105 34.59 -8.26 10.57
C ILE A 105 34.81 -7.56 11.92
N GLY A 106 33.79 -7.62 12.78
CA GLY A 106 33.77 -6.93 14.07
C GLY A 106 33.42 -5.43 13.99
N GLY A 107 33.32 -4.87 12.78
CA GLY A 107 32.79 -3.53 12.54
C GLY A 107 31.27 -3.48 12.62
N THR A 108 30.73 -2.29 12.91
CA THR A 108 29.28 -2.05 12.96
C THR A 108 28.72 -1.85 11.56
N SER A 109 27.78 -2.71 11.17
CA SER A 109 26.95 -2.53 9.99
C SER A 109 25.79 -1.61 10.34
N ILE A 110 25.52 -0.61 9.49
CA ILE A 110 24.48 0.39 9.66
C ILE A 110 23.53 0.28 8.48
N PHE A 111 22.23 0.14 8.78
CA PHE A 111 21.17 0.07 7.79
C PHE A 111 20.26 1.30 7.93
N SER A 112 19.97 1.93 6.79
CA SER A 112 19.09 3.09 6.70
C SER A 112 17.84 2.69 5.93
N ASN A 113 16.68 2.76 6.59
CA ASN A 113 15.39 2.53 5.95
C ASN A 113 15.04 3.67 5.00
N GLU A 114 14.71 3.32 3.76
CA GLU A 114 14.28 4.23 2.68
C GLU A 114 12.88 3.88 2.19
N SER A 115 12.20 2.97 2.89
CA SER A 115 10.85 2.50 2.60
C SER A 115 9.80 3.61 2.66
N GLY A 116 8.79 3.49 1.81
CA GLY A 116 7.63 4.37 1.74
C GLY A 116 6.32 3.63 1.99
N GLY A 117 5.28 4.38 2.33
CA GLY A 117 3.93 3.84 2.60
C GLY A 117 3.14 4.81 3.47
N THR A 118 1.99 4.37 3.96
CA THR A 118 1.15 5.18 4.85
C THR A 118 1.42 4.85 6.33
N ASP A 119 1.78 5.86 7.12
CA ASP A 119 2.09 5.68 8.54
C ASP A 119 0.88 5.25 9.40
N PRO A 120 1.13 4.57 10.55
CA PRO A 120 2.43 4.10 11.01
C PRO A 120 2.96 2.88 10.24
N LEU A 121 4.23 2.92 9.86
CA LEU A 121 4.95 1.77 9.31
C LEU A 121 5.54 0.87 10.40
N THR A 122 5.56 -0.44 10.15
CA THR A 122 6.26 -1.45 10.96
C THR A 122 7.33 -2.15 10.12
N TYR A 123 8.42 -2.55 10.76
CA TYR A 123 9.62 -3.06 10.11
C TYR A 123 9.99 -4.43 10.69
N THR A 124 10.52 -5.31 9.85
CA THR A 124 11.15 -6.56 10.28
C THR A 124 12.39 -6.81 9.43
N TRP A 125 13.54 -6.81 10.10
CA TRP A 125 14.85 -7.02 9.50
C TRP A 125 15.35 -8.42 9.80
N ASP A 126 15.77 -9.13 8.76
CA ASP A 126 16.58 -10.35 8.84
C ASP A 126 17.97 -10.04 8.27
N PHE A 127 19.02 -10.22 9.07
CA PHE A 127 20.40 -9.95 8.66
C PHE A 127 21.03 -11.11 7.87
N GLY A 128 20.34 -12.25 7.72
CA GLY A 128 20.80 -13.39 6.92
C GLY A 128 21.91 -14.23 7.56
N ASP A 129 22.28 -13.96 8.82
CA ASP A 129 23.29 -14.72 9.58
C ASP A 129 22.69 -15.61 10.68
N GLY A 130 21.35 -15.69 10.75
CA GLY A 130 20.61 -16.48 11.72
C GLY A 130 20.46 -15.82 13.09
N THR A 131 20.86 -14.56 13.24
CA THR A 131 20.60 -13.78 14.46
C THR A 131 19.12 -13.37 14.56
N PRO A 132 18.62 -13.00 15.77
CA PRO A 132 17.23 -12.61 15.93
C PRO A 132 16.83 -11.41 15.05
N LEU A 133 15.59 -11.42 14.57
CA LEU A 133 15.02 -10.32 13.78
C LEU A 133 14.99 -9.01 14.56
N SER A 134 15.12 -7.89 13.85
CA SER A 134 14.99 -6.53 14.43
C SER A 134 13.77 -5.80 13.91
N ASN A 135 13.11 -5.03 14.77
CA ASN A 135 11.96 -4.18 14.40
C ASN A 135 12.30 -2.68 14.44
N ALA A 136 13.58 -2.32 14.55
CA ALA A 136 14.00 -0.93 14.55
C ALA A 136 13.87 -0.32 13.15
N THR A 137 13.56 0.98 13.07
CA THR A 137 13.51 1.69 11.78
C THR A 137 14.87 1.72 11.09
N ASN A 138 15.94 2.03 11.82
CA ASN A 138 17.32 2.05 11.29
C ASN A 138 18.22 1.21 12.21
N PRO A 139 18.31 -0.12 12.02
CA PRO A 139 19.07 -0.99 12.91
C PRO A 139 20.58 -0.88 12.67
N GLN A 140 21.33 -1.26 13.69
CA GLN A 140 22.75 -1.59 13.59
C GLN A 140 22.93 -3.07 13.89
N HIS A 141 23.90 -3.70 13.22
CA HIS A 141 24.21 -5.12 13.41
C HIS A 141 25.72 -5.38 13.31
N THR A 142 26.21 -6.39 14.03
CA THR A 142 27.62 -6.80 13.97
C THR A 142 27.69 -8.28 13.67
N TYR A 143 28.28 -8.62 12.52
CA TYR A 143 28.46 -10.00 12.09
C TYR A 143 29.67 -10.66 12.76
N ALA A 144 29.49 -11.92 13.18
CA ALA A 144 30.51 -12.70 13.86
C ALA A 144 31.52 -13.37 12.92
N ALA A 145 31.22 -13.44 11.62
CA ALA A 145 32.06 -14.09 10.62
C ALA A 145 32.18 -13.24 9.35
N VAL A 146 33.25 -13.49 8.59
CA VAL A 146 33.39 -12.96 7.23
C VAL A 146 32.44 -13.69 6.30
N GLY A 147 31.93 -13.00 5.29
CA GLY A 147 31.02 -13.60 4.34
C GLY A 147 30.15 -12.59 3.61
N THR A 148 29.21 -13.13 2.85
CA THR A 148 28.18 -12.37 2.14
C THR A 148 26.84 -12.80 2.69
N TYR A 149 26.06 -11.83 3.14
CA TYR A 149 24.76 -12.05 3.79
C TYR A 149 23.66 -11.39 2.98
N THR A 150 22.56 -12.09 2.76
CA THR A 150 21.36 -11.51 2.16
C THR A 150 20.53 -10.89 3.28
N VAL A 151 20.54 -9.57 3.37
CA VAL A 151 19.76 -8.82 4.35
C VAL A 151 18.39 -8.55 3.76
N SER A 152 17.32 -8.81 4.52
CA SER A 152 15.95 -8.60 4.10
C SER A 152 15.23 -7.64 5.05
N LEU A 153 14.52 -6.68 4.47
CA LEU A 153 13.59 -5.79 5.16
C LEU A 153 12.17 -6.08 4.69
N ALA A 154 11.28 -6.40 5.62
CA ALA A 154 9.84 -6.40 5.40
C ALA A 154 9.22 -5.17 6.07
N VAL A 155 8.31 -4.50 5.36
CA VAL A 155 7.59 -3.32 5.83
C VAL A 155 6.10 -3.58 5.73
N THR A 156 5.34 -3.20 6.77
CA THR A 156 3.88 -3.20 6.73
C THR A 156 3.35 -1.82 7.09
N ASP A 157 2.38 -1.31 6.32
CA ASP A 157 1.74 -0.03 6.57
C ASP A 157 0.49 -0.15 7.45
N VAL A 158 -0.13 0.99 7.78
CA VAL A 158 -1.34 1.04 8.61
C VAL A 158 -2.53 0.31 8.00
N TRP A 159 -2.54 0.15 6.67
CA TRP A 159 -3.61 -0.53 5.93
C TRP A 159 -3.36 -2.03 5.75
N GLY A 160 -2.22 -2.52 6.25
CA GLY A 160 -1.81 -3.92 6.09
C GLY A 160 -1.19 -4.23 4.74
N GLY A 161 -0.88 -3.22 3.92
CA GLY A 161 -0.04 -3.37 2.75
C GLY A 161 1.35 -3.85 3.18
N THR A 162 1.95 -4.77 2.44
CA THR A 162 3.29 -5.29 2.74
C THR A 162 4.23 -5.18 1.54
N ALA A 163 5.49 -4.87 1.82
CA ALA A 163 6.58 -4.91 0.85
C ALA A 163 7.81 -5.58 1.47
N VAL A 164 8.62 -6.23 0.61
CA VAL A 164 9.87 -6.87 1.02
C VAL A 164 10.96 -6.47 0.04
N TYR A 165 12.13 -6.13 0.59
CA TYR A 165 13.34 -5.85 -0.18
C TYR A 165 14.52 -6.59 0.41
N SER A 166 15.42 -7.07 -0.44
CA SER A 166 16.63 -7.74 -0.01
C SER A 166 17.83 -7.25 -0.80
N ASP A 167 18.95 -7.08 -0.12
CA ASP A 167 20.22 -6.71 -0.74
C ASP A 167 21.39 -7.45 -0.08
N ILE A 168 22.51 -7.48 -0.78
CA ILE A 168 23.73 -8.16 -0.37
C ILE A 168 24.58 -7.25 0.51
N HIS A 169 24.85 -7.70 1.73
CA HIS A 169 25.79 -7.07 2.65
C HIS A 169 27.06 -7.94 2.78
N THR A 170 28.24 -7.34 2.62
CA THR A 170 29.52 -8.08 2.60
C THR A 170 30.40 -7.73 3.79
N ILE A 171 30.88 -8.77 4.48
CA ILE A 171 31.80 -8.69 5.61
C ILE A 171 33.17 -9.22 5.23
N LEU A 172 34.16 -8.33 5.24
CA LEU A 172 35.54 -8.58 4.84
C LEU A 172 36.42 -8.99 6.03
N PRO A 173 37.50 -9.75 5.81
CA PRO A 173 38.47 -10.06 6.87
C PRO A 173 39.18 -8.80 7.39
N ALA A 174 39.63 -8.85 8.64
CA ALA A 174 40.46 -7.79 9.21
C ALA A 174 41.74 -7.61 8.39
N MET A 175 42.07 -6.35 8.09
CA MET A 175 43.33 -5.99 7.41
C MET A 175 44.52 -6.53 8.21
N SER A 176 45.19 -7.55 7.67
CA SER A 176 46.46 -8.02 8.20
C SER A 176 47.58 -7.17 7.60
N TYR A 177 48.16 -6.27 8.40
CA TYR A 177 49.42 -5.65 8.01
C TYR A 177 50.51 -6.71 8.11
N LEU A 178 51.10 -7.10 6.97
CA LEU A 178 52.35 -7.87 7.01
C LEU A 178 53.43 -7.01 7.68
N PRO A 179 54.28 -7.57 8.56
CA PRO A 179 55.38 -6.81 9.13
C PRO A 179 56.28 -6.35 7.99
N MET A 180 56.46 -5.03 7.86
CA MET A 180 57.45 -4.49 6.94
C MET A 180 58.84 -4.95 7.40
N VAL A 181 59.56 -5.67 6.54
CA VAL A 181 60.98 -5.97 6.78
C VAL A 181 61.74 -4.65 6.59
N GLN A 182 62.17 -4.02 7.68
CA GLN A 182 63.16 -2.95 7.60
C GLN A 182 64.55 -3.57 7.44
N PHE A 183 65.16 -3.37 6.28
CA PHE A 183 66.58 -3.61 6.11
C PHE A 183 67.35 -2.40 6.68
N ASN A 184 67.97 -2.57 7.84
CA ASN A 184 68.96 -1.62 8.32
C ASN A 184 70.27 -1.86 7.55
N TYR A 185 70.61 -0.92 6.66
CA TYR A 185 71.93 -0.90 6.02
C TYR A 185 72.93 -0.24 6.96
N ASN A 186 73.78 -1.03 7.60
CA ASN A 186 74.97 -0.53 8.29
C ASN A 186 76.12 -0.45 7.28
N GLY A 187 76.37 0.75 6.75
CA GLY A 187 77.56 1.00 5.94
C GLY A 187 78.83 0.85 6.76
N TYR A 188 79.80 0.11 6.22
CA TYR A 188 81.17 -0.01 6.74
C TYR A 188 81.98 1.26 6.52
#